data_AF-A0A847DCZ0-F1
#
_entry.id   AF-A0A847DCZ0-F1
#
_cell.length_a   1.000
_cell.length_b   1.000
_cell.length_c   1.000
_cell.angle_alpha   90.00
_cell.angle_beta   90.00
_cell.angle_gamma   90.00
#
_symmetry.space_group_name_H-M   'P 1'
#
loop_
_entity.id
_entity.type
_entity.pdbx_description
1 polymer ?
#
loop_
_entity_poly.entity_id
_entity_poly.type
_entity_poly.pdbx_seq_one_letter_code
_entity_poly.pdbx_strand_id
1 'polypeptide(L)'
;MKNSLFSMLVTIMMLFTCANSSFSQEGNPNSGKVDLKQPAASTETKTENPNPASIAILGVFHFAGSSGDAASMKVDGMLGERRQKEIEEVLVRLEKYKPDKILVEYPYTENEQLNEAYQRYLNGDLKLTADETHQLGFKLAERLGHKKIYGVDHELTLPSDKLQAFAETHGQKEKLEKFIADVQAFAATESKSLETLTILDCLTKMNTDKSDRWNRGMYLGTILEMGDEESNPGVEFTETWYKRNLYILANIMKTVEPCERVLLVMGSGHRAMLIPFIKDKNDLRYEEIHDYLKGSR
;
A
#
# COMPACT_ATOMS: atom_id res chain seq x y z
N MET A 1 -6.23 -2.82 -30.87
CA MET A 1 -4.92 -3.11 -30.24
C MET A 1 -4.26 -1.91 -29.54
N LYS A 2 -4.95 -0.77 -29.32
CA LYS A 2 -4.33 0.45 -28.74
C LYS A 2 -4.43 0.60 -27.22
N ASN A 3 -5.16 -0.29 -26.51
CA ASN A 3 -5.42 -0.17 -25.07
C ASN A 3 -4.58 -1.12 -24.18
N SER A 4 -3.59 -1.83 -24.75
CA SER A 4 -2.91 -2.94 -24.05
C SER A 4 -1.82 -2.49 -23.06
N LEU A 5 -1.02 -1.47 -23.41
CA LEU A 5 0.12 -1.03 -22.58
C LEU A 5 -0.33 -0.28 -21.33
N PHE A 6 -1.51 0.36 -21.40
CA PHE A 6 -1.96 1.29 -20.39
C PHE A 6 -2.92 0.66 -19.37
N SER A 7 -3.77 -0.27 -19.82
CA SER A 7 -4.43 -1.23 -18.90
C SER A 7 -3.38 -1.95 -18.04
N MET A 8 -2.26 -2.35 -18.66
CA MET A 8 -1.12 -2.95 -17.97
C MET A 8 -0.43 -1.97 -17.00
N LEU A 9 -0.32 -0.66 -17.31
CA LEU A 9 0.23 0.34 -16.37
C LEU A 9 -0.61 0.46 -15.10
N VAL A 10 -1.93 0.59 -15.22
CA VAL A 10 -2.84 0.69 -14.06
C VAL A 10 -2.74 -0.58 -13.22
N THR A 11 -2.71 -1.72 -13.89
CA THR A 11 -2.53 -3.03 -13.26
C THR A 11 -1.16 -3.18 -12.57
N ILE A 12 -0.07 -2.72 -13.19
CA ILE A 12 1.28 -2.79 -12.60
C ILE A 12 1.41 -1.82 -11.42
N MET A 13 0.83 -0.61 -11.52
CA MET A 13 0.81 0.36 -10.42
C MET A 13 -0.01 -0.14 -9.22
N MET A 14 -1.04 -0.96 -9.45
CA MET A 14 -1.77 -1.64 -8.37
C MET A 14 -1.01 -2.87 -7.84
N LEU A 15 -0.24 -3.57 -8.68
CA LEU A 15 0.40 -4.84 -8.33
C LEU A 15 1.75 -4.74 -7.64
N PHE A 16 2.62 -3.83 -8.11
CA PHE A 16 4.02 -3.83 -7.72
C PHE A 16 4.53 -2.40 -7.72
N THR A 17 4.71 -1.86 -6.51
CA THR A 17 5.35 -0.57 -6.34
C THR A 17 6.32 -0.60 -5.15
N CYS A 18 7.60 -0.87 -5.42
CA CYS A 18 8.78 -0.70 -4.56
C CYS A 18 9.88 -0.09 -5.44
N ALA A 19 11.14 0.03 -4.99
CA ALA A 19 12.18 0.63 -5.83
C ALA A 19 13.59 0.15 -5.58
N ASN A 20 14.37 0.13 -6.65
CA ASN A 20 15.79 0.41 -6.59
C ASN A 20 16.30 1.10 -7.88
N SER A 21 16.75 2.34 -7.75
CA SER A 21 17.89 2.89 -8.49
C SER A 21 18.51 4.02 -7.69
N SER A 22 19.84 4.09 -7.70
CA SER A 22 20.68 5.04 -6.99
C SER A 22 20.71 6.36 -7.74
N PHE A 23 20.22 7.44 -7.12
CA PHE A 23 20.46 8.81 -7.58
C PHE A 23 21.20 9.57 -6.48
N SER A 24 22.45 9.93 -6.77
CA SER A 24 23.30 10.76 -5.92
C SER A 24 22.89 12.23 -6.09
N GLN A 25 22.50 12.90 -5.00
CA GLN A 25 22.45 14.36 -4.96
C GLN A 25 23.74 14.88 -4.33
N GLU A 26 24.54 15.59 -5.13
CA GLU A 26 25.57 16.50 -4.63
C GLU A 26 24.89 17.80 -4.17
N GLY A 27 25.13 18.16 -2.91
CA GLY A 27 24.70 19.44 -2.36
C GLY A 27 25.74 20.53 -2.60
N ASN A 28 25.29 21.75 -2.89
CA ASN A 28 26.09 22.96 -2.79
C ASN A 28 25.29 24.04 -2.02
N PRO A 29 25.84 24.66 -0.95
CA PRO A 29 25.12 25.60 -0.11
C PRO A 29 25.45 27.07 -0.41
N ASN A 30 24.43 27.91 -0.55
CA ASN A 30 24.39 29.35 -0.20
C ASN A 30 23.06 29.92 -0.73
N SER A 31 22.42 30.94 -0.17
CA SER A 31 22.57 31.78 1.02
C SER A 31 21.36 32.71 1.02
N GLY A 32 20.81 33.06 2.18
CA GLY A 32 19.85 34.16 2.26
C GLY A 32 19.07 34.17 3.56
N LYS A 33 19.64 34.75 4.62
CA LYS A 33 18.90 35.08 5.84
C LYS A 33 18.03 36.30 5.57
N VAL A 34 16.71 36.13 5.62
CA VAL A 34 15.76 37.23 5.76
C VAL A 34 15.13 37.11 7.14
N ASP A 35 15.35 38.14 7.96
CA ASP A 35 14.94 38.21 9.35
C ASP A 35 13.49 38.73 9.42
N LEU A 36 12.53 37.80 9.43
CA LEU A 36 11.11 38.11 9.68
C LEU A 36 10.82 37.89 11.16
N LYS A 37 10.56 38.98 11.88
CA LYS A 37 10.07 38.96 13.26
C LYS A 37 8.80 38.12 13.36
N GLN A 38 8.92 36.96 13.99
CA GLN A 38 7.84 36.03 14.28
C GLN A 38 6.96 36.63 15.40
N PRO A 39 5.64 36.80 15.22
CA PRO A 39 4.76 37.08 16.35
C PRO A 39 4.74 35.88 17.29
N ALA A 40 4.67 36.15 18.59
CA ALA A 40 4.71 35.14 19.64
C ALA A 40 3.70 34.02 19.36
N ALA A 41 4.22 32.80 19.14
CA ALA A 41 3.40 31.62 18.99
C ALA A 41 2.67 31.37 20.31
N SER A 42 1.35 31.59 20.31
CA SER A 42 0.47 30.96 21.29
C SER A 42 0.69 29.46 21.17
N THR A 43 1.24 28.86 22.23
CA THR A 43 1.32 27.41 22.38
C THR A 43 -0.10 26.86 22.50
N GLU A 44 -0.76 26.64 21.36
CA GLU A 44 -1.87 25.72 21.28
C GLU A 44 -1.29 24.33 21.56
N THR A 45 -1.40 23.90 22.80
CA THR A 45 -1.14 22.52 23.18
C THR A 45 -2.14 21.66 22.41
N LYS A 46 -1.64 21.00 21.34
CA LYS A 46 -2.31 19.91 20.66
C LYS A 46 -2.79 18.95 21.76
N THR A 47 -4.09 18.92 22.06
CA THR A 47 -4.63 18.02 23.08
C THR A 47 -4.45 16.60 22.57
N GLU A 48 -3.36 15.95 22.99
CA GLU A 48 -3.08 14.56 22.68
C GLU A 48 -4.15 13.70 23.34
N ASN A 49 -4.73 12.77 22.57
CA ASN A 49 -5.60 11.75 23.15
C ASN A 49 -4.69 10.89 24.04
N PRO A 50 -5.00 10.72 25.35
CA PRO A 50 -4.12 9.97 26.24
C PRO A 50 -3.97 8.49 25.84
N ASN A 51 -4.91 7.94 25.05
CA ASN A 51 -4.86 6.55 24.62
C ASN A 51 -5.24 6.38 23.13
N PRO A 52 -4.39 6.78 22.18
CA PRO A 52 -4.68 6.63 20.76
C PRO A 52 -4.68 5.15 20.34
N ALA A 53 -5.47 4.82 19.32
CA ALA A 53 -5.37 3.52 18.66
C ALA A 53 -4.03 3.42 17.94
N SER A 54 -3.34 2.28 18.04
CA SER A 54 -2.04 2.06 17.40
C SER A 54 -2.20 1.26 16.13
N ILE A 55 -1.67 1.74 15.01
CA ILE A 55 -1.85 1.14 13.70
C ILE A 55 -0.47 0.81 13.11
N ALA A 56 -0.26 -0.47 12.81
CA ALA A 56 0.82 -0.93 11.96
C ALA A 56 0.23 -1.33 10.60
N ILE A 57 0.92 -0.97 9.53
CA ILE A 57 0.50 -1.30 8.16
C ILE A 57 1.54 -2.21 7.52
N LEU A 58 1.12 -3.44 7.22
CA LEU A 58 1.85 -4.37 6.38
C LEU A 58 1.46 -4.12 4.91
N GLY A 59 2.34 -3.42 4.21
CA GLY A 59 2.33 -3.28 2.76
C GLY A 59 2.61 -4.62 2.10
N VAL A 60 1.71 -5.06 1.22
CA VAL A 60 1.84 -6.31 0.47
C VAL A 60 1.81 -6.06 -1.04
N PHE A 61 2.19 -7.07 -1.81
CA PHE A 61 1.84 -7.23 -3.22
C PHE A 61 0.62 -8.18 -3.31
N HIS A 62 -0.12 -8.16 -4.41
CA HIS A 62 -1.25 -9.08 -4.58
C HIS A 62 -0.76 -10.51 -4.82
N PHE A 63 -1.04 -11.43 -3.89
CA PHE A 63 -0.51 -12.79 -3.91
C PHE A 63 -1.11 -13.63 -5.04
N ALA A 64 -2.35 -13.35 -5.42
CA ALA A 64 -3.06 -14.01 -6.51
C ALA A 64 -2.71 -13.44 -7.91
N GLY A 65 -1.87 -12.40 -7.96
CA GLY A 65 -1.71 -11.55 -9.15
C GLY A 65 -2.96 -10.68 -9.39
N SER A 66 -2.88 -9.76 -10.34
CA SER A 66 -4.06 -9.06 -10.84
C SER A 66 -4.72 -9.87 -11.94
N SER A 67 -5.97 -9.55 -12.25
CA SER A 67 -6.73 -10.09 -13.37
C SER A 67 -6.11 -9.85 -14.77
N GLY A 68 -4.93 -9.21 -14.88
CA GLY A 68 -4.26 -8.91 -16.15
C GLY A 68 -2.93 -9.62 -16.42
N ASP A 69 -2.28 -10.21 -15.42
CA ASP A 69 -0.94 -10.81 -15.57
C ASP A 69 -0.87 -12.25 -15.03
N ALA A 70 -1.84 -13.07 -15.47
CA ALA A 70 -1.87 -14.52 -15.25
C ALA A 70 -0.69 -15.29 -15.87
N ALA A 71 0.30 -14.61 -16.46
CA ALA A 71 1.37 -15.22 -17.25
C ALA A 71 2.70 -15.45 -16.51
N SER A 72 2.88 -15.07 -15.24
CA SER A 72 4.16 -15.34 -14.54
C SER A 72 4.10 -15.81 -13.09
N MET A 73 2.91 -16.09 -12.56
CA MET A 73 2.79 -16.84 -11.30
C MET A 73 2.10 -18.16 -11.60
N LYS A 74 2.89 -19.23 -11.78
CA LYS A 74 2.36 -20.60 -11.88
C LYS A 74 1.33 -20.78 -10.77
N VAL A 75 0.14 -21.28 -11.10
CA VAL A 75 -1.05 -21.33 -10.24
C VAL A 75 -0.85 -22.17 -8.94
N ASP A 76 0.25 -22.91 -8.84
CA ASP A 76 0.75 -23.53 -7.58
C ASP A 76 1.57 -22.56 -6.69
N GLY A 77 1.73 -21.31 -7.09
CA GLY A 77 2.82 -20.41 -6.70
C GLY A 77 2.81 -20.03 -5.23
N MET A 78 1.67 -19.60 -4.69
CA MET A 78 1.51 -19.23 -3.27
C MET A 78 0.92 -20.34 -2.40
N LEU A 79 0.14 -21.25 -2.98
CA LEU A 79 -0.45 -22.39 -2.26
C LEU A 79 0.49 -23.58 -2.13
N GLY A 80 1.61 -23.60 -2.88
CA GLY A 80 2.61 -24.65 -2.81
C GLY A 80 3.36 -24.70 -1.48
N GLU A 81 3.84 -25.89 -1.12
CA GLU A 81 4.43 -26.20 0.19
C GLU A 81 5.53 -25.22 0.61
N ARG A 82 6.43 -24.85 -0.32
CA ARG A 82 7.50 -23.88 -0.05
C ARG A 82 6.93 -22.53 0.42
N ARG A 83 5.97 -21.96 -0.31
CA ARG A 83 5.39 -20.66 0.04
C ARG A 83 4.52 -20.72 1.27
N GLN A 84 3.83 -21.83 1.51
CA GLN A 84 3.07 -22.00 2.74
C GLN A 84 3.99 -21.98 3.98
N LYS A 85 5.20 -22.56 3.90
CA LYS A 85 6.22 -22.44 4.96
C LYS A 85 6.76 -21.00 5.12
N GLU A 86 6.93 -20.27 4.03
CA GLU A 86 7.37 -18.87 4.09
C GLU A 86 6.27 -17.95 4.65
N ILE A 87 5.01 -18.17 4.27
CA ILE A 87 3.84 -17.47 4.81
C ILE A 87 3.70 -17.78 6.31
N GLU A 88 3.91 -19.05 6.70
CA GLU A 88 3.94 -19.45 8.10
C GLU A 88 4.97 -18.64 8.90
N GLU A 89 6.16 -18.44 8.36
CA GLU A 89 7.17 -17.61 9.01
C GLU A 89 6.68 -16.16 9.20
N VAL A 90 6.05 -15.57 8.17
CA VAL A 90 5.45 -14.22 8.26
C VAL A 90 4.39 -14.17 9.35
N LEU A 91 3.48 -15.15 9.42
CA LEU A 91 2.43 -15.22 10.44
C LEU A 91 3.02 -15.24 11.85
N VAL A 92 4.04 -16.07 12.10
CA VAL A 92 4.76 -16.12 13.39
C VAL A 92 5.38 -14.78 13.76
N ARG A 93 5.84 -13.99 12.78
CA ARG A 93 6.34 -12.63 13.04
C ARG A 93 5.21 -11.66 13.41
N LEU A 94 4.10 -11.71 12.69
CA LEU A 94 2.95 -10.84 12.91
C LEU A 94 2.22 -11.16 14.22
N GLU A 95 2.20 -12.40 14.67
CA GLU A 95 1.67 -12.79 15.99
C GLU A 95 2.36 -12.05 17.14
N LYS A 96 3.66 -11.76 17.03
CA LYS A 96 4.42 -11.01 18.05
C LYS A 96 3.94 -9.59 18.21
N TYR A 97 3.35 -9.01 17.15
CA TYR A 97 2.63 -7.75 17.27
C TYR A 97 1.53 -7.97 18.32
N LYS A 98 0.65 -8.97 18.17
CA LYS A 98 -0.59 -9.19 18.97
C LYS A 98 -1.67 -8.14 18.67
N PRO A 99 -2.11 -8.01 17.40
CA PRO A 99 -3.17 -7.07 17.07
C PRO A 99 -4.48 -7.48 17.77
N ASP A 100 -5.24 -6.51 18.27
CA ASP A 100 -6.62 -6.68 18.74
C ASP A 100 -7.61 -6.73 17.57
N LYS A 101 -7.29 -6.02 16.48
CA LYS A 101 -8.05 -6.04 15.21
C LYS A 101 -7.13 -6.20 14.01
N ILE A 102 -7.59 -6.95 13.03
CA ILE A 102 -6.94 -7.11 11.73
C ILE A 102 -7.85 -6.52 10.66
N LEU A 103 -7.32 -5.54 9.93
CA LEU A 103 -7.97 -4.89 8.81
C LEU A 103 -7.33 -5.37 7.50
N VAL A 104 -8.12 -5.46 6.44
CA VAL A 104 -7.71 -5.97 5.14
C VAL A 104 -8.19 -5.09 3.99
N GLU A 105 -7.50 -5.18 2.85
CA GLU A 105 -7.91 -4.58 1.57
C GLU A 105 -9.12 -5.32 0.98
N TYR A 106 -10.26 -5.10 1.60
CA TYR A 106 -11.56 -5.61 1.17
C TYR A 106 -12.60 -4.49 1.29
N PRO A 107 -13.58 -4.37 0.37
CA PRO A 107 -14.53 -3.26 0.38
C PRO A 107 -15.21 -3.10 1.75
N TYR A 108 -15.17 -1.88 2.31
CA TYR A 108 -15.77 -1.60 3.62
C TYR A 108 -17.26 -1.92 3.68
N THR A 109 -17.97 -1.74 2.56
CA THR A 109 -19.40 -2.03 2.42
C THR A 109 -19.73 -3.52 2.42
N GLU A 110 -18.73 -4.39 2.25
CA GLU A 110 -18.91 -5.85 2.11
C GLU A 110 -18.38 -6.63 3.33
N ASN A 111 -18.28 -5.97 4.48
CA ASN A 111 -17.80 -6.59 5.72
C ASN A 111 -18.65 -7.79 6.16
N GLU A 112 -19.94 -7.83 5.84
CA GLU A 112 -20.80 -8.97 6.14
C GLU A 112 -20.35 -10.20 5.34
N GLN A 113 -20.20 -10.06 4.03
CA GLN A 113 -19.73 -11.11 3.12
C GLN A 113 -18.32 -11.60 3.50
N LEU A 114 -17.42 -10.66 3.85
CA LEU A 114 -16.08 -10.98 4.34
C LEU A 114 -16.12 -11.87 5.59
N ASN A 115 -16.97 -11.52 6.56
CA ASN A 115 -17.05 -12.25 7.82
C ASN A 115 -17.82 -13.57 7.67
N GLU A 116 -18.80 -13.67 6.77
CA GLU A 116 -19.42 -14.95 6.40
C GLU A 116 -18.39 -15.92 5.81
N ALA A 117 -17.55 -15.45 4.88
CA ALA A 117 -16.46 -16.24 4.33
C ALA A 117 -15.45 -16.65 5.41
N TYR A 118 -15.11 -15.73 6.33
CA TYR A 118 -14.21 -16.02 7.45
C TYR A 118 -14.80 -17.06 8.42
N GLN A 119 -16.09 -17.00 8.75
CA GLN A 119 -16.72 -18.03 9.60
C GLN A 119 -16.72 -19.40 8.91
N ARG A 120 -17.02 -19.45 7.61
CA ARG A 120 -16.93 -20.70 6.84
C ARG A 120 -15.52 -21.26 6.84
N TYR A 121 -14.50 -20.41 6.77
CA TYR A 121 -13.11 -20.83 6.90
C TYR A 121 -12.84 -21.46 8.28
N LEU A 122 -13.22 -20.78 9.37
CA LEU A 122 -13.06 -21.30 10.74
C LEU A 122 -13.77 -22.65 10.97
N ASN A 123 -14.90 -22.87 10.27
CA ASN A 123 -15.66 -24.13 10.34
C ASN A 123 -15.10 -25.24 9.43
N GLY A 124 -14.12 -24.95 8.58
CA GLY A 124 -13.58 -25.89 7.59
C GLY A 124 -14.41 -26.01 6.30
N ASP A 125 -15.43 -25.17 6.12
CA ASP A 125 -16.36 -25.16 4.96
C ASP A 125 -15.88 -24.27 3.80
N LEU A 126 -14.75 -23.58 3.96
CA LEU A 126 -14.11 -22.76 2.94
C LEU A 126 -12.62 -23.09 2.85
N LYS A 127 -12.16 -23.39 1.63
CA LYS A 127 -10.74 -23.53 1.32
C LYS A 127 -10.16 -22.17 0.97
N LEU A 128 -9.06 -21.80 1.61
CA LEU A 128 -8.36 -20.55 1.33
C LEU A 128 -7.81 -20.54 -0.11
N THR A 129 -7.94 -19.38 -0.76
CA THR A 129 -7.33 -19.09 -2.06
C THR A 129 -5.94 -18.50 -1.87
N ALA A 130 -5.21 -18.26 -2.97
CA ALA A 130 -3.89 -17.63 -2.93
C ALA A 130 -3.91 -16.16 -2.45
N ASP A 131 -5.08 -15.55 -2.31
CA ASP A 131 -5.27 -14.15 -1.92
C ASP A 131 -4.62 -13.79 -0.57
N GLU A 132 -3.99 -12.62 -0.47
CA GLU A 132 -3.33 -12.12 0.74
C GLU A 132 -4.29 -11.96 1.94
N THR A 133 -5.56 -11.61 1.71
CA THR A 133 -6.60 -11.53 2.74
C THR A 133 -6.82 -12.91 3.35
N HIS A 134 -6.78 -13.96 2.53
CA HIS A 134 -6.87 -15.35 3.00
C HIS A 134 -5.55 -15.82 3.64
N GLN A 135 -4.42 -15.63 2.97
CA GLN A 135 -3.14 -16.19 3.38
C GLN A 135 -2.51 -15.48 4.58
N LEU A 136 -2.76 -14.19 4.75
CA LEU A 136 -2.26 -13.42 5.89
C LEU A 136 -3.41 -13.03 6.83
N GLY A 137 -4.48 -12.43 6.31
CA GLY A 137 -5.59 -11.92 7.13
C GLY A 137 -6.31 -13.03 7.90
N PHE A 138 -6.93 -14.00 7.20
CA PHE A 138 -7.74 -15.05 7.81
C PHE A 138 -6.91 -15.96 8.70
N LYS A 139 -5.75 -16.42 8.21
CA LYS A 139 -4.85 -17.29 8.99
C LYS A 139 -4.37 -16.61 10.28
N LEU A 140 -3.96 -15.34 10.23
CA LEU A 140 -3.52 -14.64 11.44
C LEU A 140 -4.68 -14.42 12.42
N ALA A 141 -5.85 -14.04 11.92
CA ALA A 141 -7.05 -13.85 12.72
C ALA A 141 -7.45 -15.14 13.46
N GLU A 142 -7.40 -16.30 12.78
CA GLU A 142 -7.68 -17.61 13.39
C GLU A 142 -6.71 -17.91 14.54
N ARG A 143 -5.41 -17.72 14.30
CA ARG A 143 -4.35 -18.03 15.28
C ARG A 143 -4.44 -17.18 16.54
N LEU A 144 -4.90 -15.94 16.40
CA LEU A 144 -5.15 -15.03 17.51
C LEU A 144 -6.55 -15.20 18.12
N GLY A 145 -7.37 -16.11 17.59
CA GLY A 145 -8.71 -16.39 18.09
C GLY A 145 -9.74 -15.29 17.78
N HIS A 146 -9.45 -14.42 16.82
CA HIS A 146 -10.35 -13.33 16.43
C HIS A 146 -11.63 -13.88 15.83
N LYS A 147 -12.76 -13.30 16.24
CA LYS A 147 -14.08 -13.69 15.74
C LYS A 147 -14.45 -12.98 14.44
N LYS A 148 -13.77 -11.88 14.12
CA LYS A 148 -14.05 -11.05 12.96
C LYS A 148 -12.77 -10.50 12.34
N ILE A 149 -12.86 -10.16 11.06
CA ILE A 149 -11.89 -9.40 10.29
C ILE A 149 -12.59 -8.22 9.62
N TYR A 150 -11.87 -7.15 9.31
CA TYR A 150 -12.48 -5.89 8.90
C TYR A 150 -11.97 -5.40 7.55
N GLY A 151 -12.84 -5.34 6.55
CA GLY A 151 -12.55 -4.67 5.28
C GLY A 151 -12.61 -3.16 5.44
N VAL A 152 -11.63 -2.44 4.88
CA VAL A 152 -11.58 -0.97 4.93
C VAL A 152 -11.36 -0.31 3.58
N ASP A 153 -11.25 -1.10 2.50
CA ASP A 153 -10.98 -0.56 1.18
C ASP A 153 -12.16 0.26 0.63
N HIS A 154 -11.84 1.15 -0.30
CA HIS A 154 -12.77 1.90 -1.10
C HIS A 154 -12.23 1.96 -2.52
N GLU A 155 -12.91 1.34 -3.48
CA GLU A 155 -12.46 1.34 -4.86
C GLU A 155 -12.81 2.67 -5.55
N LEU A 156 -11.83 3.23 -6.26
CA LEU A 156 -12.04 4.33 -7.21
C LEU A 156 -11.27 4.06 -8.49
N THR A 157 -11.95 4.26 -9.61
CA THR A 157 -11.33 4.18 -10.93
C THR A 157 -10.43 5.39 -11.15
N LEU A 158 -9.13 5.14 -11.32
CA LEU A 158 -8.17 6.18 -11.67
C LEU A 158 -8.45 6.71 -13.09
N PRO A 159 -8.40 8.04 -13.33
CA PRO A 159 -8.72 8.66 -14.62
C PRO A 159 -7.57 8.51 -15.63
N SER A 160 -7.07 7.28 -15.74
CA SER A 160 -5.91 6.93 -16.53
C SER A 160 -6.11 7.31 -18.01
N ASP A 161 -7.30 7.07 -18.58
CA ASP A 161 -7.59 7.37 -19.99
C ASP A 161 -7.36 8.85 -20.34
N LYS A 162 -7.62 9.77 -19.39
CA LYS A 162 -7.36 11.20 -19.58
C LYS A 162 -5.87 11.50 -19.65
N LEU A 163 -5.07 10.84 -18.80
CA LEU A 163 -3.61 10.96 -18.79
C LEU A 163 -3.01 10.50 -20.13
N GLN A 164 -3.49 9.36 -20.65
CA GLN A 164 -3.07 8.85 -21.95
C GLN A 164 -3.46 9.80 -23.09
N ALA A 165 -4.74 10.18 -23.15
CA ALA A 165 -5.24 11.05 -24.22
C ALA A 165 -4.50 12.40 -24.28
N PHE A 166 -4.19 12.97 -23.12
CA PHE A 166 -3.39 14.19 -23.02
C PHE A 166 -1.97 13.99 -23.53
N ALA A 167 -1.28 12.93 -23.10
CA ALA A 167 0.07 12.65 -23.57
C ALA A 167 0.16 12.47 -25.09
N GLU A 168 -0.85 11.84 -25.71
CA GLU A 168 -0.93 11.66 -27.16
C GLU A 168 -1.18 12.98 -27.91
N THR A 169 -2.00 13.88 -27.36
CA THR A 169 -2.44 15.10 -28.05
C THR A 169 -1.52 16.31 -27.80
N HIS A 170 -0.77 16.32 -26.70
CA HIS A 170 0.05 17.46 -26.26
C HIS A 170 1.57 17.18 -26.39
N GLY A 171 1.94 16.17 -27.18
CA GLY A 171 3.35 15.85 -27.44
C GLY A 171 4.13 15.27 -26.24
N GLN A 172 3.44 14.86 -25.17
CA GLN A 172 4.08 14.27 -23.98
C GLN A 172 4.15 12.73 -24.02
N LYS A 173 3.95 12.13 -25.19
CA LYS A 173 3.96 10.67 -25.38
C LYS A 173 5.26 10.02 -24.91
N GLU A 174 6.43 10.58 -25.24
CA GLU A 174 7.73 10.03 -24.81
C GLU A 174 7.89 10.06 -23.29
N LYS A 175 7.40 11.13 -22.63
CA LYS A 175 7.39 11.24 -21.16
C LYS A 175 6.55 10.13 -20.53
N LEU A 176 5.35 9.89 -21.06
CA LEU A 176 4.47 8.81 -20.59
C LEU A 176 5.07 7.42 -20.87
N GLU A 177 5.64 7.19 -22.05
CA GLU A 177 6.26 5.91 -22.41
C GLU A 177 7.48 5.60 -21.53
N LYS A 178 8.32 6.61 -21.24
CA LYS A 178 9.43 6.47 -20.30
C LYS A 178 8.93 6.11 -18.90
N PHE A 179 7.90 6.80 -18.41
CA PHE A 179 7.29 6.48 -17.11
C PHE A 179 6.78 5.04 -17.05
N ILE A 180 6.06 4.60 -18.09
CA ILE A 180 5.57 3.23 -18.20
C ILE A 180 6.74 2.24 -18.18
N ALA A 181 7.81 2.51 -18.93
CA ALA A 181 8.99 1.65 -18.98
C ALA A 181 9.69 1.54 -17.63
N ASP A 182 9.83 2.65 -16.90
CA ASP A 182 10.42 2.67 -15.55
C ASP A 182 9.58 1.84 -14.56
N VAL A 183 8.26 1.97 -14.61
CA VAL A 183 7.32 1.17 -13.81
C VAL A 183 7.38 -0.32 -14.18
N GLN A 184 7.49 -0.66 -15.46
CA GLN A 184 7.64 -2.04 -15.94
C GLN A 184 8.98 -2.67 -15.53
N ALA A 185 10.09 -1.96 -15.70
CA ALA A 185 11.41 -2.42 -15.28
C ALA A 185 11.45 -2.67 -13.76
N PHE A 186 10.75 -1.82 -13.03
CA PHE A 186 10.56 -2.01 -11.61
C PHE A 186 9.76 -3.29 -11.28
N ALA A 187 8.58 -3.47 -11.88
CA ALA A 187 7.76 -4.66 -11.64
C ALA A 187 8.51 -5.96 -11.99
N ALA A 188 9.31 -5.97 -13.06
CA ALA A 188 10.16 -7.10 -13.42
C ALA A 188 11.21 -7.42 -12.32
N THR A 189 11.73 -6.41 -11.63
CA THR A 189 12.66 -6.58 -10.51
C THR A 189 11.98 -7.22 -9.29
N GLU A 190 10.70 -6.90 -9.05
CA GLU A 190 9.91 -7.54 -8.00
C GLU A 190 9.56 -8.98 -8.32
N SER A 191 9.10 -9.25 -9.55
CA SER A 191 8.83 -10.63 -9.99
C SER A 191 10.07 -11.52 -9.82
N LYS A 192 11.25 -11.00 -10.17
CA LYS A 192 12.52 -11.71 -9.94
C LYS A 192 12.88 -11.85 -8.46
N SER A 193 12.54 -10.85 -7.64
CA SER A 193 12.69 -10.95 -6.18
C SER A 193 11.80 -12.06 -5.63
N LEU A 194 10.55 -12.19 -6.10
CA LEU A 194 9.68 -13.29 -5.70
C LEU A 194 10.29 -14.63 -6.09
N GLU A 195 10.86 -14.80 -7.27
CA GLU A 195 11.49 -16.08 -7.66
C GLU A 195 12.64 -16.50 -6.73
N THR A 196 13.40 -15.54 -6.20
CA THR A 196 14.68 -15.79 -5.52
C THR A 196 14.65 -15.62 -4.00
N LEU A 197 13.70 -14.84 -3.48
CA LEU A 197 13.58 -14.50 -2.06
C LEU A 197 12.42 -15.23 -1.40
N THR A 198 12.47 -15.29 -0.07
CA THR A 198 11.33 -15.71 0.76
C THR A 198 10.24 -14.64 0.75
N ILE A 199 9.00 -15.02 1.07
CA ILE A 199 7.92 -14.02 1.27
C ILE A 199 8.29 -13.00 2.34
N LEU A 200 8.90 -13.44 3.45
CA LEU A 200 9.33 -12.54 4.52
C LEU A 200 10.34 -11.50 4.02
N ASP A 201 11.34 -11.90 3.24
CA ASP A 201 12.34 -10.98 2.69
C ASP A 201 11.71 -9.98 1.71
N CYS A 202 10.78 -10.44 0.86
CA CYS A 202 10.04 -9.56 -0.04
C CYS A 202 9.23 -8.51 0.74
N LEU A 203 8.45 -8.94 1.73
CA LEU A 203 7.68 -8.03 2.58
C LEU A 203 8.60 -7.09 3.36
N THR A 204 9.74 -7.56 3.86
CA THR A 204 10.72 -6.73 4.58
C THR A 204 11.27 -5.62 3.67
N LYS A 205 11.63 -5.94 2.43
CA LYS A 205 12.11 -4.94 1.45
C LYS A 205 11.03 -3.92 1.07
N MET A 206 9.78 -4.36 0.99
CA MET A 206 8.63 -3.54 0.61
C MET A 206 8.19 -2.58 1.72
N ASN A 207 8.30 -2.99 2.98
CA ASN A 207 7.83 -2.22 4.13
C ASN A 207 8.91 -1.26 4.66
N THR A 208 9.49 -0.44 3.78
CA THR A 208 10.51 0.55 4.15
C THR A 208 10.07 1.96 3.77
N ASP A 209 10.54 2.94 4.54
CA ASP A 209 10.48 4.37 4.24
C ASP A 209 10.93 4.70 2.80
N LYS A 210 11.93 3.97 2.28
CA LYS A 210 12.43 4.15 0.92
C LYS A 210 11.38 3.75 -0.11
N SER A 211 10.76 2.58 0.08
CA SER A 211 9.69 2.07 -0.78
C SER A 211 8.46 2.99 -0.73
N ASP A 212 8.11 3.53 0.44
CA ASP A 212 7.01 4.48 0.56
C ASP A 212 7.29 5.80 -0.15
N ARG A 213 8.51 6.33 -0.01
CA ARG A 213 8.91 7.58 -0.67
C ARG A 213 8.88 7.43 -2.19
N TRP A 214 9.37 6.31 -2.72
CA TRP A 214 9.31 6.07 -4.15
C TRP A 214 7.87 5.95 -4.65
N ASN A 215 7.02 5.20 -3.91
CA ASN A 215 5.59 5.09 -4.22
C ASN A 215 4.93 6.47 -4.38
N ARG A 216 5.04 7.31 -3.34
CA ARG A 216 4.48 8.67 -3.39
C ARG A 216 5.12 9.52 -4.49
N GLY A 217 6.42 9.33 -4.74
CA GLY A 217 7.18 10.05 -5.75
C GLY A 217 6.70 9.84 -7.18
N MET A 218 6.11 8.69 -7.51
CA MET A 218 5.51 8.49 -8.83
C MET A 218 4.31 9.42 -9.07
N TYR A 219 3.42 9.51 -8.07
CA TYR A 219 2.24 10.36 -8.14
C TYR A 219 2.63 11.83 -8.09
N LEU A 220 3.50 12.22 -7.16
CA LEU A 220 3.94 13.62 -6.97
C LEU A 220 4.98 14.10 -8.00
N GLY A 221 5.56 13.19 -8.78
CA GLY A 221 6.53 13.48 -9.82
C GLY A 221 5.91 13.35 -11.20
N THR A 222 6.32 12.32 -11.95
CA THR A 222 6.02 12.21 -13.38
C THR A 222 4.53 12.26 -13.70
N ILE A 223 3.65 11.70 -12.86
CA ILE A 223 2.20 11.78 -13.06
C ILE A 223 1.69 13.20 -12.85
N LEU A 224 1.96 13.82 -11.69
CA LEU A 224 1.49 15.18 -11.38
C LEU A 224 1.97 16.21 -12.41
N GLU A 225 3.17 16.05 -12.94
CA GLU A 225 3.74 16.92 -13.98
C GLU A 225 3.13 16.70 -15.39
N MET A 226 2.17 15.80 -15.58
CA MET A 226 1.45 15.66 -16.85
C MET A 226 0.26 16.62 -16.88
N GLY A 227 0.50 17.81 -17.40
CA GLY A 227 -0.49 18.86 -17.60
C GLY A 227 0.13 20.08 -18.28
N ASP A 228 -0.71 21.07 -18.56
CA ASP A 228 -0.36 22.41 -19.03
C ASP A 228 -1.29 23.48 -18.41
N GLU A 229 -1.28 24.69 -18.95
CA GLU A 229 -2.09 25.81 -18.43
C GLU A 229 -3.60 25.58 -18.57
N GLU A 230 -4.04 24.74 -19.51
CA GLU A 230 -5.46 24.53 -19.86
C GLU A 230 -6.00 23.18 -19.34
N SER A 231 -5.16 22.15 -19.23
CA SER A 231 -5.56 20.80 -18.85
C SER A 231 -4.54 20.11 -17.95
N ASN A 232 -5.00 19.53 -16.83
CA ASN A 232 -4.14 18.96 -15.79
C ASN A 232 -4.55 17.52 -15.40
N PRO A 233 -4.52 16.55 -16.33
CA PRO A 233 -4.93 15.16 -16.05
C PRO A 233 -4.04 14.47 -15.00
N GLY A 234 -2.78 14.87 -14.88
CA GLY A 234 -1.88 14.42 -13.82
C GLY A 234 -2.36 14.80 -12.43
N VAL A 235 -2.90 16.02 -12.28
CA VAL A 235 -3.54 16.48 -11.04
C VAL A 235 -4.80 15.66 -10.77
N GLU A 236 -5.68 15.48 -11.75
CA GLU A 236 -6.91 14.69 -11.58
C GLU A 236 -6.63 13.22 -11.17
N PHE A 237 -5.58 12.63 -11.76
CA PHE A 237 -5.14 11.29 -11.41
C PHE A 237 -4.64 11.22 -9.96
N THR A 238 -3.75 12.15 -9.61
CA THR A 238 -3.18 12.24 -8.26
C THR A 238 -4.26 12.53 -7.23
N GLU A 239 -5.19 13.44 -7.52
CA GLU A 239 -6.35 13.75 -6.68
C GLU A 239 -7.19 12.49 -6.44
N THR A 240 -7.50 11.72 -7.48
CA THR A 240 -8.29 10.50 -7.34
C THR A 240 -7.59 9.47 -6.45
N TRP A 241 -6.26 9.33 -6.58
CA TRP A 241 -5.47 8.44 -5.71
C TRP A 241 -5.48 8.90 -4.24
N TYR A 242 -5.31 10.19 -3.98
CA TYR A 242 -5.42 10.75 -2.63
C TYR A 242 -6.83 10.57 -2.06
N LYS A 243 -7.86 10.86 -2.87
CA LYS A 243 -9.27 10.70 -2.51
C LYS A 243 -9.57 9.26 -2.09
N ARG A 244 -9.10 8.26 -2.85
CA ARG A 244 -9.23 6.84 -2.48
C ARG A 244 -8.66 6.57 -1.10
N ASN A 245 -7.43 6.99 -0.85
CA ASN A 245 -6.74 6.76 0.42
C ASN A 245 -7.36 7.53 1.61
N LEU A 246 -7.97 8.70 1.37
CA LEU A 246 -8.76 9.41 2.37
C LEU A 246 -10.05 8.67 2.74
N TYR A 247 -10.74 8.04 1.77
CA TYR A 247 -11.87 7.16 2.08
C TYR A 247 -11.45 5.94 2.89
N ILE A 248 -10.33 5.32 2.55
CA ILE A 248 -9.77 4.19 3.32
C ILE A 248 -9.48 4.64 4.76
N LEU A 249 -8.82 5.78 4.96
CA LEU A 249 -8.58 6.33 6.30
C LEU A 249 -9.89 6.58 7.06
N ALA A 250 -10.90 7.16 6.40
CA ALA A 250 -12.20 7.40 7.01
C ALA A 250 -12.91 6.09 7.42
N ASN A 251 -12.71 5.01 6.67
CA ASN A 251 -13.21 3.68 7.02
C ASN A 251 -12.45 3.10 8.22
N ILE A 252 -11.12 3.19 8.23
CA ILE A 252 -10.28 2.81 9.38
C ILE A 252 -10.77 3.50 10.65
N MET A 253 -10.99 4.81 10.61
CA MET A 253 -11.46 5.60 11.76
C MET A 253 -12.85 5.18 12.29
N LYS A 254 -13.71 4.58 11.45
CA LYS A 254 -15.00 4.04 11.89
C LYS A 254 -14.89 2.63 12.49
N THR A 255 -13.79 1.94 12.24
CA THR A 255 -13.56 0.55 12.65
C THR A 255 -12.74 0.45 13.94
N VAL A 256 -11.79 1.35 14.15
CA VAL A 256 -10.85 1.31 15.27
C VAL A 256 -11.37 2.04 16.50
N GLU A 257 -11.07 1.51 17.68
CA GLU A 257 -11.40 2.09 18.97
C GLU A 257 -10.14 2.55 19.71
N PRO A 258 -10.23 3.53 20.62
CA PRO A 258 -9.10 3.94 21.45
C PRO A 258 -8.45 2.76 22.19
N CYS A 259 -7.15 2.85 22.47
CA CYS A 259 -6.33 1.80 23.08
C CYS A 259 -6.09 0.53 22.23
N GLU A 260 -6.79 0.31 21.12
CA GLU A 260 -6.60 -0.90 20.32
C GLU A 260 -5.29 -0.89 19.54
N ARG A 261 -4.71 -2.07 19.37
CA ARG A 261 -3.56 -2.34 18.51
C ARG A 261 -4.03 -3.00 17.23
N VAL A 262 -3.89 -2.31 16.12
CA VAL A 262 -4.47 -2.66 14.83
C VAL A 262 -3.37 -3.02 13.84
N LEU A 263 -3.56 -4.12 13.13
CA LEU A 263 -2.75 -4.47 11.96
C LEU A 263 -3.59 -4.28 10.70
N LEU A 264 -3.12 -3.46 9.76
CA LEU A 264 -3.69 -3.32 8.42
C LEU A 264 -2.84 -4.10 7.42
N VAL A 265 -3.43 -5.07 6.72
CA VAL A 265 -2.81 -5.79 5.59
C VAL A 265 -3.40 -5.24 4.30
N MET A 266 -2.59 -4.50 3.54
CA MET A 266 -3.06 -3.77 2.35
C MET A 266 -1.89 -3.51 1.40
N GLY A 267 -2.18 -3.29 0.13
CA GLY A 267 -1.21 -2.98 -0.91
C GLY A 267 -0.21 -1.90 -0.49
N SER A 268 1.06 -2.11 -0.82
CA SER A 268 2.15 -1.18 -0.44
C SER A 268 1.96 0.25 -0.94
N GLY A 269 1.26 0.45 -2.06
CA GLY A 269 0.84 1.78 -2.52
C GLY A 269 -0.04 2.52 -1.52
N HIS A 270 -0.97 1.82 -0.86
CA HIS A 270 -1.84 2.40 0.17
C HIS A 270 -1.08 2.67 1.47
N ARG A 271 -0.17 1.76 1.87
CA ARG A 271 0.74 1.99 3.02
C ARG A 271 1.47 3.31 2.88
N ALA A 272 2.04 3.57 1.70
CA ALA A 272 2.79 4.79 1.42
C ALA A 272 1.96 6.06 1.63
N MET A 273 0.65 6.02 1.36
CA MET A 273 -0.27 7.14 1.53
C MET A 273 -0.80 7.28 2.96
N LEU A 274 -1.15 6.17 3.60
CA LEU A 274 -1.81 6.18 4.91
C LEU A 274 -0.88 6.54 6.06
N ILE A 275 0.41 6.19 5.99
CA ILE A 275 1.39 6.50 7.05
C ILE A 275 1.42 7.99 7.41
N PRO A 276 1.63 8.94 6.48
CA PRO A 276 1.62 10.36 6.83
C PRO A 276 0.27 10.79 7.39
N PHE A 277 -0.86 10.33 6.81
CA PHE A 277 -2.18 10.69 7.31
C PHE A 277 -2.40 10.24 8.76
N ILE A 278 -1.97 9.03 9.12
CA ILE A 278 -2.07 8.51 10.49
C ILE A 278 -1.16 9.30 11.44
N LYS A 279 0.09 9.61 11.03
CA LYS A 279 1.04 10.38 11.85
C LYS A 279 0.56 11.80 12.16
N ASP A 280 -0.28 12.37 11.31
CA ASP A 280 -0.83 13.72 11.53
C ASP A 280 -2.01 13.76 12.53
N LYS A 281 -2.61 12.60 12.82
CA LYS A 281 -3.72 12.45 13.79
C LYS A 281 -3.21 12.41 15.23
N ASN A 282 -4.11 12.75 16.18
CA ASN A 282 -3.82 12.70 17.63
C ASN A 282 -4.45 11.50 18.33
N ASP A 283 -5.46 10.93 17.69
CA ASP A 283 -6.29 9.80 18.12
C ASP A 283 -5.81 8.47 17.52
N LEU A 284 -4.87 8.54 16.56
CA LEU A 284 -4.18 7.39 15.98
C LEU A 284 -2.67 7.55 16.19
N ARG A 285 -1.98 6.44 16.36
CA ARG A 285 -0.51 6.35 16.45
C ARG A 285 -0.01 5.35 15.42
N TYR A 286 0.96 5.73 14.60
CA TYR A 286 1.62 4.78 13.71
C TYR A 286 2.67 3.96 14.46
N GLU A 287 2.67 2.65 14.27
CA GLU A 287 3.73 1.74 14.72
C GLU A 287 4.41 1.06 13.52
N GLU A 288 5.74 1.00 13.55
CA GLU A 288 6.51 0.47 12.41
C GLU A 288 6.43 -1.07 12.37
N ILE A 289 5.83 -1.60 11.30
CA ILE A 289 5.69 -3.05 11.13
C ILE A 289 7.04 -3.72 10.85
N HIS A 290 8.00 -2.97 10.26
CA HIS A 290 9.31 -3.50 9.88
C HIS A 290 10.05 -4.13 11.07
N ASP A 291 9.84 -3.62 12.29
CA ASP A 291 10.50 -4.14 13.49
C ASP A 291 10.06 -5.57 13.84
N TYR A 292 8.87 -5.99 13.40
CA TYR A 292 8.36 -7.35 13.58
C TYR A 292 8.82 -8.29 12.45
N LEU A 293 9.06 -7.75 11.25
CA LEU A 293 9.52 -8.53 10.09
C LEU A 293 11.00 -8.91 10.16
N LYS A 294 11.84 -8.09 10.81
CA LYS A 294 13.24 -8.44 11.08
C LYS A 294 13.31 -9.60 12.07
N GLY A 295 14.03 -10.66 11.71
CA GLY A 295 14.35 -11.72 12.68
C GLY A 295 15.13 -11.11 13.84
N SER A 296 14.87 -11.56 15.07
CA SER A 296 15.83 -11.39 16.15
C SER A 296 17.15 -11.96 15.65
N ARG A 297 18.14 -11.09 15.45
CA ARG A 297 19.53 -11.52 15.26
C ARG A 297 19.99 -12.32 16.47
#